data_AF-V2UL40-F1
#
_entry.id   AF-V2UL40-F1
#
_cell.length_a   1.000
_cell.length_b   1.000
_cell.length_c   1.000
_cell.angle_alpha   90.00
_cell.angle_beta   90.00
_cell.angle_gamma   90.00
#
_symmetry.space_group_name_H-M   'P 1'
#
loop_
_entity.id
_entity.type
_entity.pdbx_description
1 polymer ?
#
loop_
_entity_poly.entity_id
_entity_poly.type
_entity_poly.pdbx_seq_one_letter_code
_entity_poly.pdbx_strand_id
1 'polypeptide(L)'
;MSNHAEKERIIHNTFDEMIARWSVSGFYHEKLVEKEWMTDLTKLRKLEIFLNNIERLKTDLFISGPSYYRNVDGVDFKKDPTIIFYPTQYAKESSVMECVFGPLNYLSIFESYLVQEISPKIFLFFDENDSNFGRVFKTKNQYELRKPIQKKLDDKIDIKTKFLKETGIQTLQESFQLDHEVIIFLNKKVAAYKEKVANLKSKKNLESKFHKKRKEFQLYFNELLAKHKKLFVFSINFYLNGARGKFDFPQIRKNFFNTYRFNTNLKSIVGYMGTWEFDHKNDFYFRVVFFAEHKTSEEQKNIVDTIIYTWESFGFKKGMSPYSELKFTAMLSNIGESRASLKKPTCIISKNSHKLISDFSDIVINYTTLAEKYFFPAELQIFIFEHMQENKKKKNDKGIYVIENLQYSFSRSFRGHMRKSDAEKLTLANSSKEDACDSS
;
A
#
# COMPACT_ATOMS: atom_id res chain seq x y z
N MET A 1 -20.13 -15.92 2.19
CA MET A 1 -18.65 -16.13 2.12
C MET A 1 -18.01 -15.17 3.12
N SER A 2 -17.15 -15.67 4.00
CA SER A 2 -16.71 -14.93 5.20
C SER A 2 -15.90 -13.66 4.83
N ASN A 3 -16.05 -12.61 5.62
CA ASN A 3 -15.30 -11.33 5.59
C ASN A 3 -13.76 -11.51 5.79
N HIS A 4 -13.27 -12.74 5.72
CA HIS A 4 -11.86 -13.10 5.86
C HIS A 4 -11.24 -13.39 4.49
N ALA A 5 -11.84 -14.28 3.71
CA ALA A 5 -11.41 -14.60 2.36
C ALA A 5 -11.38 -13.36 1.45
N GLU A 6 -12.33 -12.43 1.63
CA GLU A 6 -12.33 -11.16 0.89
C GLU A 6 -11.12 -10.28 1.26
N LYS A 7 -10.75 -10.19 2.54
CA LYS A 7 -9.62 -9.36 3.00
C LYS A 7 -8.29 -9.91 2.52
N GLU A 8 -8.08 -11.21 2.65
CA GLU A 8 -6.87 -11.87 2.12
C GLU A 8 -6.77 -11.64 0.61
N ARG A 9 -7.86 -11.84 -0.13
CA ARG A 9 -7.90 -11.57 -1.57
C ARG A 9 -7.52 -10.13 -1.91
N ILE A 10 -8.04 -9.15 -1.15
CA ILE A 10 -7.68 -7.73 -1.33
C ILE A 10 -6.18 -7.51 -1.09
N ILE A 11 -5.62 -8.09 -0.03
CA ILE A 11 -4.19 -7.97 0.29
C ILE A 11 -3.35 -8.59 -0.85
N HIS A 12 -3.64 -9.83 -1.23
CA HIS A 12 -2.95 -10.52 -2.32
C HIS A 12 -2.94 -9.72 -3.61
N ASN A 13 -4.12 -9.33 -4.10
CA ASN A 13 -4.24 -8.58 -5.34
C ASN A 13 -3.52 -7.22 -5.29
N THR A 14 -3.55 -6.53 -4.13
CA THR A 14 -2.83 -5.26 -3.96
C THR A 14 -1.33 -5.48 -4.09
N PHE A 15 -0.78 -6.48 -3.39
CA PHE A 15 0.64 -6.78 -3.47
C PHE A 15 1.06 -7.34 -4.83
N ASP A 16 0.20 -8.07 -5.54
CA ASP A 16 0.50 -8.59 -6.89
C ASP A 16 0.73 -7.42 -7.84
N GLU A 17 -0.16 -6.43 -7.79
CA GLU A 17 -0.03 -5.21 -8.58
C GLU A 17 1.18 -4.37 -8.14
N MET A 18 1.44 -4.26 -6.83
CA MET A 18 2.63 -3.56 -6.33
C MET A 18 3.92 -4.20 -6.85
N ILE A 19 4.08 -5.53 -6.72
CA ILE A 19 5.27 -6.25 -7.19
C ILE A 19 5.42 -6.11 -8.71
N ALA A 20 4.34 -6.29 -9.46
CA ALA A 20 4.37 -6.18 -10.92
C ALA A 20 4.78 -4.76 -11.35
N ARG A 21 4.20 -3.71 -10.74
CA ARG A 21 4.60 -2.32 -11.02
C ARG A 21 6.01 -2.02 -10.60
N TRP A 22 6.43 -2.51 -9.43
CA TRP A 22 7.80 -2.36 -8.94
C TRP A 22 8.82 -2.90 -9.93
N SER A 23 8.53 -4.06 -10.52
CA SER A 23 9.40 -4.69 -11.52
C SER A 23 9.54 -3.88 -12.82
N VAL A 24 8.53 -3.08 -13.17
CA VAL A 24 8.51 -2.25 -14.39
C VAL A 24 9.17 -0.88 -14.15
N SER A 25 8.88 -0.25 -13.02
CA SER A 25 9.39 1.08 -12.67
C SER A 25 10.88 1.10 -12.32
N GLY A 26 11.48 -0.06 -11.99
CA GLY A 26 12.89 -0.23 -11.69
C GLY A 26 13.35 0.41 -10.37
N PHE A 27 14.41 -0.18 -9.82
CA PHE A 27 14.80 -0.09 -8.41
C PHE A 27 15.66 1.14 -8.04
N TYR A 28 15.69 1.42 -6.73
CA TYR A 28 16.83 2.01 -6.03
C TYR A 28 18.14 1.31 -6.40
N HIS A 29 19.25 2.06 -6.34
CA HIS A 29 20.65 1.65 -6.50
C HIS A 29 20.88 0.12 -6.47
N GLU A 30 21.33 -0.48 -7.58
CA GLU A 30 21.47 -1.94 -7.79
C GLU A 30 22.13 -2.70 -6.62
N LYS A 31 23.18 -2.12 -6.01
CA LYS A 31 23.86 -2.66 -4.82
C LYS A 31 22.97 -2.88 -3.57
N LEU A 32 21.85 -2.18 -3.43
CA LEU A 32 20.88 -2.36 -2.34
C LEU A 32 19.95 -3.56 -2.61
N VAL A 33 19.67 -3.82 -3.89
CA VAL A 33 18.83 -4.93 -4.35
C VAL A 33 19.56 -6.26 -4.22
N GLU A 34 20.82 -6.33 -4.68
CA GLU A 34 21.65 -7.54 -4.65
C GLU A 34 21.90 -8.08 -3.23
N LYS A 35 21.82 -7.23 -2.20
CA LYS A 35 22.13 -7.58 -0.81
C LYS A 35 20.90 -7.78 0.09
N GLU A 36 19.70 -7.85 -0.48
CA GLU A 36 18.43 -7.94 0.28
C GLU A 36 18.24 -6.79 1.29
N TRP A 37 18.79 -5.61 0.99
CA TRP A 37 18.64 -4.40 1.83
C TRP A 37 17.40 -3.58 1.49
N MET A 38 16.57 -4.10 0.57
CA MET A 38 15.29 -3.55 0.15
C MET A 38 14.12 -4.19 0.89
N THR A 39 13.00 -3.47 0.95
CA THR A 39 11.74 -4.03 1.42
C THR A 39 11.28 -5.17 0.48
N ASP A 40 11.28 -6.40 0.98
CA ASP A 40 10.72 -7.57 0.31
C ASP A 40 9.18 -7.52 0.38
N LEU A 41 8.55 -7.12 -0.73
CA LEU A 41 7.09 -7.05 -0.86
C LEU A 41 6.39 -8.42 -0.70
N THR A 42 7.07 -9.52 -1.01
CA THR A 42 6.54 -10.88 -0.81
C THR A 42 6.53 -11.22 0.67
N LYS A 43 7.60 -10.87 1.40
CA LYS A 43 7.65 -10.98 2.86
C LYS A 43 6.61 -10.08 3.53
N LEU A 44 6.52 -8.81 3.14
CA LEU A 44 5.50 -7.89 3.67
C LEU A 44 4.08 -8.41 3.46
N ARG A 45 3.80 -9.01 2.30
CA ARG A 45 2.50 -9.64 2.03
C ARG A 45 2.18 -10.73 3.04
N LYS A 46 3.10 -11.68 3.25
CA LYS A 46 2.92 -12.78 4.21
C LYS A 46 2.72 -12.26 5.63
N LEU A 47 3.49 -11.23 6.00
CA LEU A 47 3.38 -10.59 7.29
C LEU A 47 2.04 -9.91 7.49
N GLU A 48 1.58 -9.13 6.52
CA GLU A 48 0.28 -8.44 6.61
C GLU A 48 -0.88 -9.43 6.69
N ILE A 49 -0.84 -10.55 5.94
CA ILE A 49 -1.85 -11.62 6.05
C ILE A 49 -1.85 -12.19 7.46
N PHE A 50 -0.67 -12.58 7.97
CA PHE A 50 -0.54 -13.11 9.32
C PHE A 50 -1.10 -12.14 10.36
N LEU A 51 -0.70 -10.86 10.33
CA LEU A 51 -1.14 -9.86 11.30
C LEU A 51 -2.67 -9.68 11.29
N ASN A 52 -3.29 -9.63 10.10
CA ASN A 52 -4.75 -9.54 9.99
C ASN A 52 -5.46 -10.79 10.52
N ASN A 53 -4.81 -11.95 10.44
CA ASN A 53 -5.35 -13.22 10.89
C ASN A 53 -5.23 -13.35 12.43
N ILE A 54 -4.05 -13.08 12.99
CA ILE A 54 -3.80 -13.18 14.43
C ILE A 54 -4.50 -12.10 15.24
N GLU A 55 -4.78 -10.92 14.68
CA GLU A 55 -5.55 -9.86 15.33
C GLU A 55 -6.93 -10.33 15.82
N ARG A 56 -7.49 -11.39 15.21
CA ARG A 56 -8.80 -11.97 15.58
C ARG A 56 -8.71 -13.20 16.46
N LEU A 57 -7.50 -13.71 16.70
CA LEU A 57 -7.28 -14.91 17.48
C LEU A 57 -7.60 -14.61 18.96
N LYS A 58 -8.55 -15.34 19.54
CA LYS A 58 -8.90 -15.24 20.97
C LYS A 58 -7.88 -15.92 21.89
N THR A 59 -7.01 -16.73 21.32
CA THR A 59 -6.00 -17.53 22.04
C THR A 59 -4.59 -17.05 21.68
N ASP A 60 -3.62 -17.68 22.33
CA ASP A 60 -2.21 -17.62 21.95
C ASP A 60 -1.93 -18.41 20.67
N LEU A 61 -0.76 -18.15 20.05
CA LEU A 61 -0.31 -18.82 18.83
C LEU A 61 -0.04 -20.32 19.08
N PHE A 62 0.48 -20.63 20.27
CA PHE A 62 0.64 -21.99 20.81
C PHE A 62 -0.11 -22.10 22.13
N ILE A 63 -0.93 -23.14 22.28
CA ILE A 63 -1.80 -23.33 23.45
C ILE A 63 -1.19 -24.38 24.36
N SER A 64 -1.11 -24.10 25.65
CA SER A 64 -0.71 -25.10 26.65
C SER A 64 -1.71 -26.24 26.68
N GLY A 65 -1.20 -27.47 26.62
CA GLY A 65 -1.97 -28.68 26.76
C GLY A 65 -2.66 -28.80 28.12
N PRO A 66 -3.65 -29.70 28.22
CA PRO A 66 -4.35 -29.90 29.48
C PRO A 66 -3.38 -30.38 30.57
N SER A 67 -3.43 -29.71 31.71
CA SER A 67 -2.65 -30.05 32.92
C SER A 67 -3.20 -31.29 33.65
N TYR A 68 -4.34 -31.80 33.19
CA TYR A 68 -5.05 -32.93 33.74
C TYR A 68 -5.31 -34.00 32.68
N TYR A 69 -5.45 -35.24 33.12
CA TYR A 69 -5.92 -36.35 32.29
C TYR A 69 -7.08 -37.05 32.99
N ARG A 70 -7.96 -37.65 32.18
CA ARG A 70 -9.11 -38.39 32.69
C ARG A 70 -8.77 -39.88 32.67
N ASN A 71 -8.85 -40.53 33.81
CA ASN A 71 -8.69 -41.97 33.95
C ASN A 71 -10.01 -42.60 34.40
N VAL A 72 -9.99 -43.93 34.61
CA VAL A 72 -11.18 -44.72 34.96
C VAL A 72 -11.76 -44.31 36.32
N ASP A 73 -10.90 -43.78 37.20
CA ASP A 73 -11.24 -43.42 38.59
C ASP A 73 -11.55 -41.93 38.79
N GLY A 74 -11.35 -41.07 37.78
CA GLY A 74 -11.64 -39.64 37.88
C GLY A 74 -10.81 -38.72 36.97
N VAL A 75 -10.57 -37.50 37.46
CA VAL A 75 -9.70 -36.50 36.82
C VAL A 75 -8.46 -36.33 37.71
N ASP A 76 -7.29 -36.71 37.18
CA ASP A 76 -6.02 -36.58 37.89
C ASP A 76 -5.15 -35.46 37.30
N PHE A 77 -4.44 -34.75 38.18
CA PHE A 77 -3.45 -33.74 37.80
C PHE A 77 -2.10 -34.41 37.52
N LYS A 78 -1.40 -33.97 36.46
CA LYS A 78 -0.03 -34.41 36.23
C LYS A 78 0.89 -33.89 37.34
N LYS A 79 1.58 -34.79 38.05
CA LYS A 79 2.51 -34.46 39.16
C LYS A 79 3.74 -33.65 38.74
N ASP A 80 4.16 -33.78 37.49
CA ASP A 80 5.16 -32.91 36.84
C ASP A 80 4.71 -32.67 35.38
N PRO A 81 3.89 -31.65 35.11
CA PRO A 81 3.42 -31.40 33.77
C PRO A 81 4.58 -30.80 32.98
N THR A 82 5.31 -31.62 32.23
CA THR A 82 6.02 -31.09 31.05
C THR A 82 4.97 -30.36 30.22
N ILE A 83 5.07 -29.03 30.15
CA ILE A 83 4.05 -28.20 29.51
C ILE A 83 4.08 -28.48 28.01
N ILE A 84 3.22 -29.38 27.53
CA ILE A 84 3.12 -29.65 26.11
C ILE A 84 2.41 -28.46 25.46
N PHE A 85 2.97 -27.89 24.40
CA PHE A 85 2.31 -26.86 23.62
C PHE A 85 1.75 -27.45 22.32
N TYR A 86 0.52 -27.05 21.99
CA TYR A 86 -0.13 -27.40 20.73
C TYR A 86 -0.16 -26.17 19.81
N PRO A 87 0.36 -26.27 18.57
CA PRO A 87 0.30 -25.16 17.62
C PRO A 87 -1.13 -24.96 17.12
N THR A 88 -1.58 -23.70 17.06
CA THR A 88 -2.81 -23.35 16.33
C THR A 88 -2.64 -23.56 14.82
N GLN A 89 -3.73 -23.51 14.03
CA GLN A 89 -3.65 -23.60 12.57
C GLN A 89 -2.64 -22.60 11.97
N TYR A 90 -2.64 -21.36 12.46
CA TYR A 90 -1.72 -20.31 12.01
C TYR A 90 -0.26 -20.60 12.38
N ALA A 91 -0.02 -21.26 13.52
CA ALA A 91 1.32 -21.68 13.94
C ALA A 91 1.84 -22.87 13.14
N LYS A 92 0.94 -23.69 12.56
CA LYS A 92 1.29 -24.86 11.75
C LYS A 92 1.76 -24.51 10.33
N GLU A 93 1.50 -23.30 9.87
CA GLU A 93 1.94 -22.83 8.55
C GLU A 93 3.43 -22.47 8.60
N SER A 94 4.29 -23.40 8.19
CA SER A 94 5.77 -23.23 8.24
C SER A 94 6.22 -21.97 7.51
N SER A 95 5.64 -21.69 6.33
CA SER A 95 5.93 -20.49 5.54
C SER A 95 5.59 -19.19 6.26
N VAL A 96 4.65 -19.22 7.20
CA VAL A 96 4.26 -18.07 8.01
C VAL A 96 5.28 -17.86 9.11
N MET A 97 5.66 -18.91 9.83
CA MET A 97 6.64 -18.79 10.92
C MET A 97 7.98 -18.20 10.47
N GLU A 98 8.53 -18.69 9.35
CA GLU A 98 9.81 -18.21 8.83
C GLU A 98 9.75 -16.77 8.30
N CYS A 99 8.69 -16.42 7.58
CA CYS A 99 8.56 -15.11 6.97
C CYS A 99 8.11 -14.04 7.99
N VAL A 100 7.29 -14.41 8.95
CA VAL A 100 6.74 -13.50 9.97
C VAL A 100 7.71 -13.25 11.11
N PHE A 101 8.49 -14.24 11.52
CA PHE A 101 9.40 -14.09 12.67
C PHE A 101 10.87 -14.02 12.28
N GLY A 102 11.22 -14.23 11.00
CA GLY A 102 12.56 -13.94 10.49
C GLY A 102 12.83 -12.43 10.36
N PRO A 103 14.11 -12.02 10.16
CA PRO A 103 14.53 -10.62 10.19
C PRO A 103 13.80 -9.74 9.17
N LEU A 104 13.11 -8.70 9.61
CA LEU A 104 12.54 -7.68 8.74
C LEU A 104 13.54 -6.53 8.60
N ASN A 105 14.10 -6.41 7.40
CA ASN A 105 14.95 -5.28 7.03
C ASN A 105 14.08 -4.22 6.36
N TYR A 106 14.31 -2.96 6.70
CA TYR A 106 13.68 -1.85 6.00
C TYR A 106 14.65 -0.67 5.90
N LEU A 107 14.40 0.19 4.91
CA LEU A 107 15.21 1.36 4.66
C LEU A 107 14.63 2.57 5.41
N SER A 108 15.23 2.90 6.56
CA SER A 108 14.86 4.10 7.32
C SER A 108 15.76 5.30 7.11
N ILE A 109 16.92 5.15 6.48
CA ILE A 109 17.97 6.16 6.57
C ILE A 109 18.42 6.57 5.19
N PHE A 110 18.03 7.78 4.82
CA PHE A 110 18.69 8.57 3.80
C PHE A 110 19.57 9.61 4.47
N GLU A 111 20.64 10.03 3.80
CA GLU A 111 21.69 10.90 4.37
C GLU A 111 21.18 12.13 5.12
N SER A 112 20.00 12.62 4.73
CA SER A 112 19.36 13.82 5.30
C SER A 112 18.01 13.55 5.97
N TYR A 113 17.47 12.32 5.91
CA TYR A 113 16.07 12.02 6.28
C TYR A 113 15.93 10.68 7.00
N LEU A 114 15.14 10.67 8.09
CA LEU A 114 14.63 9.45 8.71
C LEU A 114 13.26 9.09 8.10
N VAL A 115 13.22 8.07 7.25
CA VAL A 115 12.06 7.68 6.41
C VAL A 115 11.37 6.44 6.98
N GLN A 116 10.06 6.30 6.74
CA GLN A 116 9.28 5.13 7.16
C GLN A 116 8.53 4.53 5.96
N GLU A 117 9.09 3.51 5.32
CA GLU A 117 8.50 2.92 4.10
C GLU A 117 7.49 1.78 4.33
N ILE A 118 7.31 1.33 5.57
CA ILE A 118 6.47 0.17 5.92
C ILE A 118 5.15 0.57 6.58
N SER A 119 4.15 -0.31 6.49
CA SER A 119 2.85 -0.11 7.15
C SER A 119 3.01 0.03 8.68
N PRO A 120 2.20 0.87 9.35
CA PRO A 120 2.28 0.96 10.81
C PRO A 120 1.89 -0.33 11.53
N LYS A 121 1.07 -1.20 10.94
CA LYS A 121 0.78 -2.51 11.54
C LYS A 121 2.05 -3.36 11.65
N ILE A 122 2.85 -3.38 10.58
CA ILE A 122 4.11 -4.12 10.54
C ILE A 122 5.13 -3.47 11.48
N PHE A 123 5.23 -2.14 11.50
CA PHE A 123 6.10 -1.41 12.44
C PHE A 123 5.68 -1.60 13.92
N LEU A 124 4.40 -1.80 14.22
CA LEU A 124 3.97 -2.09 15.60
C LEU A 124 4.32 -3.51 16.01
N PHE A 125 4.29 -4.45 15.07
CA PHE A 125 4.67 -5.84 15.30
C PHE A 125 6.18 -6.01 15.42
N PHE A 126 6.94 -5.23 14.66
CA PHE A 126 8.39 -5.09 14.76
C PHE A 126 8.75 -3.64 15.06
N ASP A 127 8.83 -3.29 16.35
CA ASP A 127 9.29 -1.96 16.71
C ASP A 127 10.80 -1.82 16.53
N GLU A 128 11.31 -0.60 16.65
CA GLU A 128 12.73 -0.29 16.43
C GLU A 128 13.71 -0.98 17.40
N ASN A 129 13.20 -1.53 18.50
CA ASN A 129 13.98 -2.19 19.52
C ASN A 129 13.87 -3.73 19.42
N ASP A 130 12.99 -4.26 18.56
CA ASP A 130 12.88 -5.69 18.30
C ASP A 130 14.15 -6.18 17.59
N SER A 131 14.76 -7.23 18.10
CA SER A 131 15.99 -7.83 17.55
C SER A 131 15.84 -8.35 16.12
N ASN A 132 14.61 -8.66 15.69
CA ASN A 132 14.30 -9.07 14.32
C ASN A 132 14.03 -7.87 13.40
N PHE A 133 14.06 -6.64 13.91
CA PHE A 133 13.91 -5.43 13.13
C PHE A 133 15.28 -4.83 12.79
N GLY A 134 15.66 -4.84 11.52
CA GLY A 134 16.94 -4.33 11.05
C GLY A 134 16.79 -2.97 10.38
N ARG A 135 17.63 -2.01 10.78
CA ARG A 135 17.77 -0.72 10.11
C ARG A 135 19.00 -0.70 9.22
N VAL A 136 18.84 -0.28 7.98
CA VAL A 136 19.97 -0.06 7.05
C VAL A 136 20.56 1.32 7.29
N PHE A 137 21.88 1.39 7.52
CA PHE A 137 22.64 2.63 7.73
C PHE A 137 23.66 2.81 6.60
N LYS A 138 23.81 4.04 6.11
CA LYS A 138 24.94 4.38 5.22
C LYS A 138 26.19 4.67 6.07
N THR A 139 27.28 3.96 5.81
CA THR A 139 28.64 4.29 6.25
C THR A 139 29.42 4.89 5.08
N LYS A 140 30.65 5.37 5.33
CA LYS A 140 31.41 6.20 4.35
C LYS A 140 31.46 5.61 2.93
N ASN A 141 31.52 4.28 2.79
CA ASN A 141 31.63 3.61 1.48
C ASN A 141 30.62 2.48 1.25
N GLN A 142 29.77 2.15 2.22
CA GLN A 142 28.88 0.98 2.16
C GLN A 142 27.58 1.23 2.93
N TYR A 143 26.60 0.36 2.75
CA TYR A 143 25.46 0.29 3.65
C TYR A 143 25.67 -0.89 4.61
N GLU A 144 25.21 -0.75 5.85
CA GLU A 144 25.33 -1.75 6.90
C GLU A 144 23.96 -1.96 7.54
N LEU A 145 23.53 -3.20 7.64
CA LEU A 145 22.36 -3.58 8.42
C LEU A 145 22.75 -3.64 9.91
N ARG A 146 22.07 -2.86 10.76
CA ARG A 146 22.23 -2.94 12.21
C ARG A 146 20.94 -3.43 12.85
N LYS A 147 21.03 -4.51 13.62
CA LYS A 147 19.96 -5.04 14.47
C LYS A 147 20.10 -4.51 15.91
N PRO A 148 19.00 -4.33 16.65
CA PRO A 148 19.02 -4.09 18.09
C PRO A 148 19.71 -5.21 18.89
N ILE A 149 20.12 -4.91 20.12
CA ILE A 149 20.93 -5.78 20.96
C ILE A 149 20.05 -6.80 21.71
N GLN A 150 19.70 -7.91 21.05
CA GLN A 150 19.29 -9.16 21.69
C GLN A 150 19.70 -10.32 20.75
N LYS A 151 20.65 -11.18 21.13
CA LYS A 151 21.23 -12.21 20.22
C LYS A 151 20.73 -13.64 20.48
N LYS A 152 20.65 -14.07 21.74
CA LYS A 152 20.63 -15.50 22.08
C LYS A 152 19.33 -16.25 21.71
N LEU A 153 18.15 -15.64 21.85
CA LEU A 153 16.88 -16.28 21.46
C LEU A 153 16.63 -16.20 19.95
N ASP A 154 17.03 -15.10 19.32
CA ASP A 154 16.85 -14.89 17.89
C ASP A 154 17.73 -15.84 17.07
N ASP A 155 18.95 -16.12 17.55
CA ASP A 155 19.80 -17.15 16.95
C ASP A 155 19.11 -18.53 16.97
N LYS A 156 18.40 -18.88 18.06
CA LYS A 156 17.63 -20.14 18.13
C LYS A 156 16.48 -20.17 17.12
N ILE A 157 15.78 -19.06 16.92
CA ILE A 157 14.68 -18.94 15.96
C ILE A 157 15.21 -19.05 14.53
N ASP A 158 16.32 -18.37 14.22
CA ASP A 158 16.95 -18.38 12.90
C ASP A 158 17.48 -19.78 12.54
N ILE A 159 18.13 -20.47 13.48
CA ILE A 159 18.61 -21.85 13.30
C ILE A 159 17.43 -22.79 13.00
N LYS A 160 16.34 -22.70 13.77
CA LYS A 160 15.14 -23.52 13.55
C LYS A 160 14.48 -23.24 12.21
N THR A 161 14.43 -21.97 11.81
CA THR A 161 13.91 -21.54 10.52
C THR A 161 14.74 -22.10 9.36
N LYS A 162 16.08 -22.02 9.43
CA LYS A 162 16.97 -22.60 8.41
C LYS A 162 16.79 -24.10 8.27
N PHE A 163 16.70 -24.80 9.40
CA PHE A 163 16.46 -26.24 9.43
C PHE A 163 15.12 -26.64 8.75
N LEU A 164 14.04 -25.87 8.98
CA LEU A 164 12.75 -26.10 8.33
C LEU A 164 12.83 -25.95 6.79
N LYS A 165 13.61 -24.99 6.29
CA LYS A 165 13.85 -24.81 4.85
C LYS A 165 14.60 -25.98 4.22
N GLU A 166 15.66 -26.44 4.88
CA GLU A 166 16.53 -27.50 4.37
C GLU A 166 15.81 -28.85 4.30
N THR A 167 14.86 -29.08 5.21
CA THR A 167 14.12 -30.35 5.30
C THR A 167 12.86 -30.39 4.42
N GLY A 168 12.45 -29.28 3.81
CA GLY A 168 11.29 -29.23 2.92
C GLY A 168 9.96 -29.57 3.59
N ILE A 169 9.90 -29.56 4.93
CA ILE A 169 8.73 -30.00 5.70
C ILE A 169 7.63 -28.94 5.59
N GLN A 170 6.65 -29.22 4.73
CA GLN A 170 5.51 -28.33 4.47
C GLN A 170 4.45 -28.34 5.59
N THR A 171 4.55 -29.24 6.57
CA THR A 171 3.57 -29.33 7.66
C THR A 171 4.25 -29.73 8.98
N LEU A 172 4.03 -28.91 10.02
CA LEU A 172 4.43 -29.16 11.42
C LEU A 172 3.72 -30.37 12.08
N GLN A 173 3.27 -31.36 11.29
CA GLN A 173 2.54 -32.52 11.82
C GLN A 173 3.44 -33.55 12.49
N GLU A 174 4.71 -33.62 12.09
CA GLU A 174 5.72 -34.38 12.82
C GLU A 174 6.48 -33.42 13.73
N SER A 175 6.43 -33.72 15.03
CA SER A 175 6.77 -32.84 16.14
C SER A 175 8.23 -32.36 16.12
N PHE A 176 8.53 -31.31 15.36
CA PHE A 176 9.61 -30.40 15.70
C PHE A 176 9.15 -29.59 16.90
N GLN A 177 9.51 -30.06 18.09
CA GLN A 177 9.30 -29.32 19.32
C GLN A 177 10.14 -28.05 19.25
N LEU A 178 9.53 -26.93 18.86
CA LEU A 178 10.07 -25.62 19.19
C LEU A 178 10.28 -25.60 20.71
N ASP A 179 11.53 -25.43 21.15
CA ASP A 179 11.85 -25.22 22.58
C ASP A 179 10.83 -24.30 23.25
N HIS A 180 10.47 -24.63 24.49
CA HIS A 180 9.48 -23.88 25.26
C HIS A 180 9.83 -22.39 25.33
N GLU A 181 11.11 -22.03 25.45
CA GLU A 181 11.57 -20.64 25.44
C GLU A 181 11.18 -19.89 24.17
N VAL A 182 11.28 -20.56 23.01
CA VAL A 182 10.90 -20.00 21.70
C VAL A 182 9.39 -19.85 21.62
N ILE A 183 8.62 -20.85 22.07
CA ILE A 183 7.15 -20.78 22.07
C ILE A 183 6.65 -19.63 22.96
N ILE A 184 7.19 -19.51 24.18
CA ILE A 184 6.84 -18.43 25.11
C ILE A 184 7.18 -17.06 24.52
N PHE A 185 8.34 -16.93 23.88
CA PHE A 185 8.75 -15.70 23.20
C PHE A 185 7.76 -15.30 22.09
N LEU A 186 7.39 -16.24 21.22
CA LEU A 186 6.48 -16.00 20.10
C LEU A 186 5.08 -15.60 20.59
N ASN A 187 4.54 -16.29 21.60
CA ASN A 187 3.28 -15.93 22.22
C ASN A 187 3.34 -14.51 22.83
N LYS A 188 4.41 -14.18 23.56
CA LYS A 188 4.62 -12.84 24.12
C LYS A 188 4.67 -11.75 23.04
N LYS A 189 5.34 -12.00 21.91
CA LYS A 189 5.42 -11.07 20.79
C LYS A 189 4.04 -10.78 20.18
N VAL A 190 3.26 -11.84 19.93
CA VAL A 190 1.88 -11.71 19.43
C VAL A 190 0.98 -10.98 20.43
N ALA A 191 1.11 -11.28 21.73
CA ALA A 191 0.33 -10.61 22.78
C ALA A 191 0.65 -9.10 22.87
N ALA A 192 1.94 -8.74 22.89
CA ALA A 192 2.39 -7.34 22.91
C ALA A 192 1.89 -6.56 21.70
N TYR A 193 1.92 -7.17 20.51
CA TYR A 193 1.33 -6.57 19.31
C TYR A 193 -0.17 -6.32 19.46
N LYS A 194 -0.94 -7.34 19.89
CA LYS A 194 -2.39 -7.21 20.09
C LYS A 194 -2.72 -6.09 21.07
N GLU A 195 -1.97 -5.99 22.16
CA GLU A 195 -2.12 -4.93 23.15
C GLU A 195 -1.84 -3.54 22.54
N LYS A 196 -0.71 -3.37 21.83
CA LYS A 196 -0.38 -2.13 21.12
C LYS A 196 -1.47 -1.72 20.13
N VAL A 197 -2.01 -2.67 19.37
CA VAL A 197 -3.11 -2.42 18.42
C VAL A 197 -4.40 -2.06 19.15
N ALA A 198 -4.77 -2.75 20.23
CA ALA A 198 -5.94 -2.43 21.03
C ALA A 198 -5.86 -1.00 21.60
N ASN A 199 -4.69 -0.62 22.14
CA ASN A 199 -4.39 0.71 22.65
C ASN A 199 -4.43 1.80 21.56
N LEU A 200 -4.08 1.47 20.33
CA LEU A 200 -4.17 2.40 19.21
C LEU A 200 -5.58 2.51 18.65
N LYS A 201 -6.34 1.41 18.58
CA LYS A 201 -7.73 1.42 18.13
C LYS A 201 -8.64 2.23 19.04
N SER A 202 -8.38 2.21 20.36
CA SER A 202 -9.10 3.06 21.31
C SER A 202 -8.80 4.55 21.12
N LYS A 203 -7.68 4.90 20.46
CA LYS A 203 -7.22 6.28 20.27
C LYS A 203 -7.37 6.80 18.83
N LYS A 204 -7.32 5.94 17.81
CA LYS A 204 -7.35 6.30 16.37
C LYS A 204 -7.93 5.18 15.51
N ASN A 205 -8.76 5.56 14.55
CA ASN A 205 -9.41 4.66 13.61
C ASN A 205 -8.61 4.58 12.28
N LEU A 206 -7.45 3.90 12.31
CA LEU A 206 -6.52 3.83 11.16
C LEU A 206 -7.07 2.98 10.00
N GLU A 207 -7.66 1.82 10.30
CA GLU A 207 -8.17 0.91 9.27
C GLU A 207 -9.44 1.40 8.57
N SER A 208 -10.31 2.08 9.33
CA SER A 208 -11.60 2.55 8.80
C SER A 208 -11.41 3.57 7.68
N LYS A 209 -10.35 4.40 7.75
CA LYS A 209 -10.03 5.41 6.73
C LYS A 209 -9.65 4.79 5.39
N PHE A 210 -8.78 3.78 5.36
CA PHE A 210 -8.37 3.14 4.10
C PHE A 210 -9.51 2.34 3.45
N HIS A 211 -10.26 1.58 4.25
CA HIS A 211 -11.44 0.87 3.75
C HIS A 211 -12.53 1.82 3.27
N LYS A 212 -12.71 2.98 3.93
CA LYS A 212 -13.59 4.05 3.46
C LYS A 212 -13.14 4.58 2.10
N LYS A 213 -11.85 4.93 1.95
CA LYS A 213 -11.28 5.41 0.68
C LYS A 213 -11.51 4.43 -0.46
N ARG A 214 -11.24 3.14 -0.25
CA ARG A 214 -11.51 2.08 -1.24
C ARG A 214 -12.98 2.05 -1.64
N LYS A 215 -13.90 1.99 -0.66
CA LYS A 215 -15.35 1.95 -0.92
C LYS A 215 -15.80 3.14 -1.74
N GLU A 216 -15.31 4.34 -1.42
CA GLU A 216 -15.65 5.54 -2.18
C GLU A 216 -15.18 5.49 -3.63
N PHE A 217 -13.97 4.97 -3.91
CA PHE A 217 -13.49 4.81 -5.29
C PHE A 217 -14.30 3.74 -6.06
N GLN A 218 -14.71 2.66 -5.39
CA GLN A 218 -15.57 1.63 -5.98
C GLN A 218 -16.95 2.19 -6.33
N LEU A 219 -17.59 2.92 -5.41
CA LEU A 219 -18.86 3.59 -5.63
C LEU A 219 -18.76 4.56 -6.83
N TYR A 220 -17.74 5.42 -6.81
CA TYR A 220 -17.48 6.36 -7.89
C TYR A 220 -17.34 5.68 -9.26
N PHE A 221 -16.56 4.60 -9.36
CA PHE A 221 -16.39 3.86 -10.62
C PHE A 221 -17.70 3.20 -11.08
N ASN A 222 -18.45 2.61 -10.15
CA ASN A 222 -19.73 1.98 -10.44
C ASN A 222 -20.79 3.00 -10.90
N GLU A 223 -20.81 4.19 -10.32
CA GLU A 223 -21.68 5.30 -10.73
C GLU A 223 -21.38 5.76 -12.16
N LEU A 224 -20.10 5.91 -12.52
CA LEU A 224 -19.70 6.22 -13.90
C LEU A 224 -20.15 5.15 -14.89
N LEU A 225 -19.96 3.86 -14.55
CA LEU A 225 -20.43 2.75 -15.38
C LEU A 225 -21.95 2.69 -15.49
N ALA A 226 -22.67 2.96 -14.41
CA ALA A 226 -24.13 2.98 -14.40
C ALA A 226 -24.67 4.09 -15.30
N LYS A 227 -24.06 5.28 -15.24
CA LYS A 227 -24.46 6.45 -16.03
C LYS A 227 -24.15 6.30 -17.52
N HIS A 228 -22.93 5.89 -17.87
CA HIS A 228 -22.46 5.90 -19.27
C HIS A 228 -22.56 4.52 -19.95
N LYS A 229 -22.92 3.46 -19.21
CA LYS A 229 -23.11 2.06 -19.64
C LYS A 229 -21.86 1.35 -20.20
N LYS A 230 -20.98 2.07 -20.91
CA LYS A 230 -19.76 1.60 -21.55
C LYS A 230 -18.71 2.70 -21.52
N LEU A 231 -17.58 2.42 -20.90
CA LEU A 231 -16.46 3.35 -20.74
C LEU A 231 -15.27 2.90 -21.58
N PHE A 232 -14.68 3.84 -22.32
CA PHE A 232 -13.30 3.73 -22.79
C PHE A 232 -12.38 4.13 -21.65
N VAL A 233 -11.51 3.23 -21.23
CA VAL A 233 -10.61 3.40 -20.11
C VAL A 233 -9.18 3.38 -20.64
N PHE A 234 -8.36 4.33 -20.20
CA PHE A 234 -6.96 4.40 -20.58
C PHE A 234 -6.10 4.97 -19.47
N SER A 235 -4.84 4.57 -19.43
CA SER A 235 -3.89 4.94 -18.37
C SER A 235 -2.70 5.69 -18.95
N ILE A 236 -2.35 6.81 -18.31
CA ILE A 236 -1.24 7.68 -18.70
C ILE A 236 -0.38 7.98 -17.47
N ASN A 237 0.94 7.88 -17.64
CA ASN A 237 1.94 8.40 -16.72
C ASN A 237 2.29 9.82 -17.14
N PHE A 238 2.19 10.77 -16.22
CA PHE A 238 2.52 12.18 -16.42
C PHE A 238 3.81 12.52 -15.68
N TYR A 239 4.90 12.62 -16.42
CA TYR A 239 6.23 12.87 -15.90
C TYR A 239 6.57 14.37 -15.89
N LEU A 240 7.35 14.76 -14.89
CA LEU A 240 7.90 16.10 -14.74
C LEU A 240 9.41 15.98 -14.61
N ASN A 241 10.12 16.26 -15.71
CA ASN A 241 11.57 16.15 -15.76
C ASN A 241 12.22 17.53 -15.57
N GLY A 242 13.44 17.55 -15.01
CA GLY A 242 14.23 18.78 -14.87
C GLY A 242 13.98 19.58 -13.59
N ALA A 243 13.31 18.98 -12.59
CA ALA A 243 13.04 19.65 -11.31
C ALA A 243 14.34 19.81 -10.48
N ARG A 244 15.09 20.89 -10.70
CA ARG A 244 16.20 21.32 -9.81
C ARG A 244 15.75 22.30 -8.71
N GLY A 245 14.45 22.55 -8.58
CA GLY A 245 13.86 23.53 -7.66
C GLY A 245 12.65 22.99 -6.87
N LYS A 246 12.15 23.79 -5.91
CA LYS A 246 10.96 23.47 -5.12
C LYS A 246 9.70 23.82 -5.93
N PHE A 247 8.97 22.82 -6.42
CA PHE A 247 7.72 23.04 -7.17
C PHE A 247 6.50 22.53 -6.40
N ASP A 248 5.38 23.26 -6.42
CA ASP A 248 4.12 22.75 -5.87
C ASP A 248 3.45 21.79 -6.88
N PHE A 249 3.86 20.53 -6.85
CA PHE A 249 3.33 19.47 -7.73
C PHE A 249 1.81 19.29 -7.62
N PRO A 250 1.19 19.30 -6.41
CA PRO A 250 -0.26 19.36 -6.27
C PRO A 250 -0.90 20.52 -7.05
N GLN A 251 -0.28 21.70 -7.01
CA GLN A 251 -0.76 22.86 -7.74
C GLN A 251 -0.55 22.72 -9.26
N ILE A 252 0.57 22.17 -9.72
CA ILE A 252 0.79 21.87 -11.16
C ILE A 252 -0.30 20.92 -11.67
N ARG A 253 -0.55 19.82 -10.95
CA ARG A 253 -1.62 18.87 -11.27
C ARG A 253 -2.99 19.55 -11.30
N LYS A 254 -3.29 20.39 -10.29
CA LYS A 254 -4.55 21.17 -10.24
C LYS A 254 -4.67 22.11 -11.46
N ASN A 255 -3.61 22.81 -11.81
CA ASN A 255 -3.56 23.71 -12.96
C ASN A 255 -3.76 22.95 -14.27
N PHE A 256 -3.12 21.79 -14.44
CA PHE A 256 -3.31 20.93 -15.61
C PHE A 256 -4.76 20.47 -15.76
N PHE A 257 -5.36 19.90 -14.70
CA PHE A 257 -6.76 19.49 -14.73
C PHE A 257 -7.72 20.67 -14.93
N ASN A 258 -7.37 21.88 -14.48
CA ASN A 258 -8.13 23.09 -14.75
C ASN A 258 -8.05 23.49 -16.23
N THR A 259 -6.86 23.50 -16.84
CA THR A 259 -6.65 23.75 -18.28
C THR A 259 -7.44 22.77 -19.12
N TYR A 260 -7.49 21.52 -18.71
CA TYR A 260 -8.25 20.47 -19.38
C TYR A 260 -9.76 20.80 -19.45
N ARG A 261 -10.35 21.37 -18.38
CA ARG A 261 -11.82 21.61 -18.33
C ARG A 261 -12.33 22.46 -19.47
N PHE A 262 -11.47 23.32 -20.03
CA PHE A 262 -11.80 24.23 -21.10
C PHE A 262 -11.56 23.64 -22.50
N ASN A 263 -10.89 22.48 -22.61
CA ASN A 263 -10.63 21.85 -23.90
C ASN A 263 -11.88 21.09 -24.38
N THR A 264 -12.44 21.52 -25.51
CA THR A 264 -13.66 20.95 -26.07
C THR A 264 -13.49 19.54 -26.63
N ASN A 265 -12.28 19.19 -27.07
CA ASN A 265 -11.97 17.87 -27.64
C ASN A 265 -11.85 16.78 -26.57
N LEU A 266 -11.87 17.23 -25.31
CA LEU A 266 -11.64 16.46 -24.11
C LEU A 266 -12.94 16.30 -23.29
N LYS A 267 -14.08 16.76 -23.82
CA LYS A 267 -15.40 16.69 -23.18
C LYS A 267 -15.91 15.28 -22.93
N SER A 268 -15.42 14.30 -23.69
CA SER A 268 -15.81 12.89 -23.61
C SER A 268 -15.21 12.18 -22.39
N ILE A 269 -14.17 12.71 -21.75
CA ILE A 269 -13.69 12.19 -20.48
C ILE A 269 -14.65 12.62 -19.38
N VAL A 270 -15.29 11.65 -18.75
CA VAL A 270 -16.32 11.83 -17.72
C VAL A 270 -15.75 11.74 -16.31
N GLY A 271 -14.58 11.12 -16.15
CA GLY A 271 -13.93 11.01 -14.86
C GLY A 271 -12.49 10.50 -14.94
N TYR A 272 -11.82 10.53 -13.80
CA TYR A 272 -10.49 9.95 -13.63
C TYR A 272 -10.24 9.48 -12.20
N MET A 273 -9.25 8.59 -12.05
CA MET A 273 -8.60 8.26 -10.79
C MET A 273 -7.09 8.25 -11.00
N GLY A 274 -6.32 8.69 -10.01
CA GLY A 274 -4.87 8.70 -10.13
C GLY A 274 -4.17 8.49 -8.80
N THR A 275 -2.88 8.20 -8.92
CA THR A 275 -1.97 7.96 -7.81
C THR A 275 -0.60 8.53 -8.15
N TRP A 276 0.07 9.11 -7.15
CA TRP A 276 1.46 9.51 -7.29
C TRP A 276 2.35 8.27 -7.28
N GLU A 277 3.37 8.22 -8.12
CA GLU A 277 4.30 7.11 -8.25
C GLU A 277 5.73 7.67 -8.37
N PHE A 278 6.69 6.77 -8.21
CA PHE A 278 8.11 7.07 -8.37
C PHE A 278 8.72 5.96 -9.24
N ASP A 279 9.58 6.35 -10.19
CA ASP A 279 10.43 5.43 -10.94
C ASP A 279 11.85 5.99 -11.04
N HIS A 280 12.85 5.11 -11.13
CA HIS A 280 14.26 5.54 -11.14
C HIS A 280 14.69 6.32 -12.40
N LYS A 281 13.92 6.27 -13.50
CA LYS A 281 14.28 6.89 -14.78
C LYS A 281 13.73 8.31 -14.93
N ASN A 282 12.53 8.54 -14.40
CA ASN A 282 11.72 9.73 -14.60
C ASN A 282 11.32 10.38 -13.26
N ASP A 283 11.94 9.93 -12.16
CA ASP A 283 11.69 10.36 -10.80
C ASP A 283 10.20 10.30 -10.41
N PHE A 284 9.66 11.40 -9.90
CA PHE A 284 8.30 11.49 -9.40
C PHE A 284 7.32 11.85 -10.51
N TYR A 285 6.25 11.06 -10.60
CA TYR A 285 5.19 11.27 -11.57
C TYR A 285 3.83 10.97 -10.96
N PHE A 286 2.76 11.33 -11.66
CA PHE A 286 1.44 10.81 -11.33
C PHE A 286 0.89 9.99 -12.48
N ARG A 287 0.35 8.84 -12.13
CA ARG A 287 -0.37 7.98 -13.04
C ARG A 287 -1.86 8.27 -12.92
N VAL A 288 -2.54 8.36 -14.05
CA VAL A 288 -4.00 8.59 -14.10
C VAL A 288 -4.65 7.57 -15.02
N VAL A 289 -5.69 6.93 -14.51
CA VAL A 289 -6.64 6.14 -15.28
C VAL A 289 -7.86 7.00 -15.56
N PHE A 290 -8.09 7.28 -16.84
CA PHE A 290 -9.20 8.08 -17.34
C PHE A 290 -10.39 7.21 -17.72
N PHE A 291 -11.57 7.79 -17.55
CA PHE A 291 -12.85 7.23 -17.97
C PHE A 291 -13.47 8.16 -19.00
N ALA A 292 -13.60 7.69 -20.23
CA ALA A 292 -14.29 8.39 -21.30
C ALA A 292 -15.53 7.62 -21.74
N GLU A 293 -16.51 8.34 -22.26
CA GLU A 293 -17.62 7.69 -22.98
C GLU A 293 -17.06 6.87 -24.13
N HIS A 294 -17.65 5.69 -24.38
CA HIS A 294 -17.23 4.87 -25.50
C HIS A 294 -17.52 5.58 -26.84
N LYS A 295 -16.49 5.66 -27.66
CA LYS A 295 -16.46 6.32 -28.97
C LYS A 295 -15.81 5.41 -30.02
N THR A 296 -15.76 5.85 -31.27
CA THR A 296 -15.02 5.13 -32.34
C THR A 296 -13.53 5.06 -32.01
N SER A 297 -12.80 4.11 -32.62
CA SER A 297 -11.35 3.95 -32.37
C SER A 297 -10.54 5.21 -32.68
N GLU A 298 -10.92 5.94 -33.73
CA GLU A 298 -10.28 7.19 -34.12
C GLU A 298 -10.50 8.30 -33.09
N GLU A 299 -11.74 8.47 -32.62
CA GLU A 299 -12.04 9.41 -31.54
C GLU A 299 -11.33 9.05 -30.24
N GLN A 300 -11.24 7.75 -29.90
CA GLN A 300 -10.50 7.27 -28.73
C GLN A 300 -9.02 7.65 -28.80
N LYS A 301 -8.38 7.43 -29.96
CA LYS A 301 -7.00 7.83 -30.19
C LYS A 301 -6.84 9.35 -30.07
N ASN A 302 -7.73 10.11 -30.71
CA ASN A 302 -7.71 11.57 -30.64
C ASN A 302 -7.82 12.10 -29.19
N ILE A 303 -8.65 11.48 -28.35
CA ILE A 303 -8.76 11.85 -26.92
C ILE A 303 -7.42 11.64 -26.19
N VAL A 304 -6.77 10.50 -26.42
CA VAL A 304 -5.47 10.17 -25.82
C VAL A 304 -4.38 11.12 -26.30
N ASP A 305 -4.29 11.33 -27.61
CA ASP A 305 -3.29 12.21 -28.21
C ASP A 305 -3.50 13.66 -27.73
N THR A 306 -4.75 14.11 -27.63
CA THR A 306 -5.08 15.46 -27.15
C THR A 306 -4.69 15.67 -25.69
N ILE A 307 -4.91 14.69 -24.80
CA ILE A 307 -4.54 14.86 -23.38
C ILE A 307 -3.02 14.83 -23.18
N ILE A 308 -2.30 13.98 -23.92
CA ILE A 308 -0.84 13.96 -23.94
C ILE A 308 -0.32 15.31 -24.44
N TYR A 309 -0.78 15.75 -25.61
CA TYR A 309 -0.40 17.05 -26.18
C TYR A 309 -0.70 18.21 -25.24
N THR A 310 -1.84 18.18 -24.54
CA THR A 310 -2.21 19.23 -23.58
C THR A 310 -1.24 19.29 -22.40
N TRP A 311 -0.76 18.13 -21.92
CA TRP A 311 0.25 18.06 -20.86
C TRP A 311 1.62 18.52 -21.35
N GLU A 312 2.08 18.01 -22.50
CA GLU A 312 3.40 18.33 -23.04
C GLU A 312 3.50 19.80 -23.47
N SER A 313 2.38 20.39 -23.90
CA SER A 313 2.27 21.82 -24.19
C SER A 313 2.08 22.69 -22.95
N PHE A 314 1.87 22.11 -21.76
CA PHE A 314 1.62 22.84 -20.52
C PHE A 314 2.81 23.74 -20.15
N GLY A 315 4.05 23.29 -20.42
CA GLY A 315 5.27 24.06 -20.19
C GLY A 315 5.45 25.25 -21.16
N PHE A 316 4.88 25.18 -22.37
CA PHE A 316 5.06 26.18 -23.42
C PHE A 316 4.04 27.34 -23.35
N LYS A 317 2.90 27.13 -22.69
CA LYS A 317 1.85 28.15 -22.57
C LYS A 317 2.16 29.14 -21.44
N LYS A 318 2.91 30.18 -21.82
CA LYS A 318 3.14 31.50 -21.18
C LYS A 318 4.56 31.70 -20.62
N GLY A 319 5.29 32.63 -21.25
CA GLY A 319 6.62 33.13 -20.86
C GLY A 319 6.69 33.92 -19.55
N MET A 320 5.88 33.55 -18.56
CA MET A 320 5.97 33.99 -17.16
C MET A 320 5.55 32.86 -16.19
N SER A 321 5.55 31.60 -16.66
CA SER A 321 5.18 30.47 -15.85
C SER A 321 6.35 30.07 -14.94
N PRO A 322 6.15 29.86 -13.63
CA PRO A 322 7.18 29.34 -12.71
C PRO A 322 7.63 27.91 -13.04
N TYR A 323 7.21 27.36 -14.19
CA TYR A 323 7.45 26.00 -14.65
C TYR A 323 8.29 25.94 -15.94
N SER A 324 8.90 27.05 -16.38
CA SER A 324 9.65 27.14 -17.64
C SER A 324 10.86 26.21 -17.73
N GLU A 325 11.43 25.83 -16.59
CA GLU A 325 12.55 24.88 -16.50
C GLU A 325 12.11 23.41 -16.48
N LEU A 326 10.80 23.15 -16.40
CA LEU A 326 10.24 21.81 -16.34
C LEU A 326 9.91 21.30 -17.73
N LYS A 327 10.32 20.06 -18.00
CA LYS A 327 9.91 19.32 -19.18
C LYS A 327 8.76 18.38 -18.83
N PHE A 328 7.60 18.66 -19.41
CA PHE A 328 6.39 17.85 -19.26
C PHE A 328 6.39 16.77 -20.35
N THR A 329 6.36 15.51 -19.94
CA THR A 329 6.23 14.36 -20.87
C THR A 329 5.15 13.43 -20.39
N ALA A 330 4.44 12.78 -21.30
CA ALA A 330 3.42 11.81 -20.95
C ALA A 330 3.55 10.53 -21.78
N MET A 331 3.27 9.39 -21.16
CA MET A 331 3.32 8.10 -21.84
C MET A 331 2.13 7.24 -21.42
N LEU A 332 1.56 6.53 -22.39
CA LEU A 332 0.59 5.48 -22.08
C LEU A 332 1.25 4.40 -21.22
N SER A 333 0.54 3.95 -20.19
CA SER A 333 0.99 2.89 -19.28
C SER A 333 -0.12 1.87 -19.11
N ASN A 334 0.22 0.62 -18.74
CA ASN A 334 -0.83 -0.38 -18.57
C ASN A 334 -1.79 0.00 -17.43
N ILE A 335 -3.08 -0.30 -17.62
CA ILE A 335 -4.13 -0.09 -16.62
C ILE A 335 -3.87 -0.95 -15.37
N GLY A 336 -3.34 -2.16 -15.54
CA GLY A 336 -2.81 -3.01 -14.47
C GLY A 336 -1.60 -3.79 -14.98
N GLU A 337 -0.62 -4.08 -14.14
CA GLU A 337 0.57 -4.85 -14.57
C GLU A 337 0.47 -6.34 -14.21
N SER A 338 -0.27 -6.67 -13.14
CA SER A 338 -0.36 -8.02 -12.58
C SER A 338 -1.41 -8.92 -13.24
N ARG A 339 -2.42 -8.34 -13.91
CA ARG A 339 -3.55 -9.09 -14.48
C ARG A 339 -3.65 -8.88 -15.99
N ALA A 340 -3.62 -9.98 -16.75
CA ALA A 340 -3.58 -9.95 -18.21
C ALA A 340 -4.73 -9.18 -18.87
N SER A 341 -5.93 -9.22 -18.30
CA SER A 341 -7.11 -8.48 -18.80
C SER A 341 -6.94 -6.95 -18.74
N LEU A 342 -6.00 -6.46 -17.92
CA LEU A 342 -5.69 -5.05 -17.71
C LEU A 342 -4.26 -4.67 -18.10
N LYS A 343 -3.42 -5.65 -18.48
CA LYS A 343 -2.04 -5.46 -18.94
C LYS A 343 -1.97 -4.92 -20.36
N LYS A 344 -2.57 -3.75 -20.51
CA LYS A 344 -2.67 -2.97 -21.75
C LYS A 344 -2.97 -1.51 -21.39
N PRO A 345 -2.58 -0.55 -22.23
CA PRO A 345 -2.75 0.86 -21.93
C PRO A 345 -4.21 1.33 -22.01
N THR A 346 -5.04 0.62 -22.78
CA THR A 346 -6.44 0.96 -23.00
C THR A 346 -7.35 -0.27 -22.91
N CYS A 347 -8.59 -0.09 -22.48
CA CYS A 347 -9.61 -1.13 -22.50
C CYS A 347 -11.02 -0.52 -22.57
N ILE A 348 -12.00 -1.36 -22.89
CA ILE A 348 -13.41 -0.96 -22.83
C ILE A 348 -14.08 -1.76 -21.73
N ILE A 349 -14.74 -1.07 -20.80
CA ILE A 349 -15.47 -1.69 -19.70
C ILE A 349 -16.95 -1.36 -19.84
N SER A 350 -17.78 -2.38 -20.07
CA SER A 350 -19.24 -2.23 -20.04
C SER A 350 -19.80 -2.59 -18.66
N LYS A 351 -20.97 -2.05 -18.32
CA LYS A 351 -21.71 -2.38 -17.09
C LYS A 351 -21.94 -3.89 -16.92
N ASN A 352 -22.03 -4.62 -18.03
CA ASN A 352 -22.28 -6.06 -18.04
C ASN A 352 -20.98 -6.89 -18.00
N SER A 353 -19.80 -6.25 -18.06
CA SER A 353 -18.50 -6.92 -18.04
C SER A 353 -18.07 -7.29 -16.61
N HIS A 354 -18.86 -8.12 -15.92
CA HIS A 354 -18.67 -8.42 -14.48
C HIS A 354 -17.25 -8.84 -14.11
N LYS A 355 -16.62 -9.71 -14.93
CA LYS A 355 -15.24 -10.14 -14.73
C LYS A 355 -14.25 -8.97 -14.81
N LEU A 356 -14.36 -8.13 -15.85
CA LEU A 356 -13.46 -7.00 -16.06
C LEU A 356 -13.68 -5.89 -15.00
N ILE A 357 -14.91 -5.70 -14.54
CA ILE A 357 -15.23 -4.80 -13.42
C ILE A 357 -14.58 -5.32 -12.12
N SER A 358 -14.69 -6.62 -11.85
CA SER A 358 -14.03 -7.24 -10.70
C SER A 358 -12.51 -7.11 -10.79
N ASP A 359 -11.92 -7.40 -11.95
CA ASP A 359 -10.49 -7.24 -12.22
C ASP A 359 -10.05 -5.80 -11.99
N PHE A 360 -10.81 -4.83 -12.52
CA PHE A 360 -10.50 -3.41 -12.36
C PHE A 360 -10.54 -2.99 -10.89
N SER A 361 -11.54 -3.46 -10.14
CA SER A 361 -11.64 -3.15 -8.71
C SER A 361 -10.52 -3.81 -7.90
N ASP A 362 -10.23 -5.08 -8.17
CA ASP A 362 -9.26 -5.88 -7.44
C ASP A 362 -7.80 -5.43 -7.69
N ILE A 363 -7.51 -4.92 -8.88
CA ILE A 363 -6.16 -4.51 -9.28
C ILE A 363 -6.00 -3.00 -9.19
N VAL A 364 -6.80 -2.23 -9.95
CA VAL A 364 -6.58 -0.79 -10.13
C VAL A 364 -7.02 0.00 -8.91
N ILE A 365 -8.24 -0.23 -8.41
CA ILE A 365 -8.77 0.53 -7.28
C ILE A 365 -8.02 0.15 -6.00
N ASN A 366 -7.77 -1.14 -5.77
CA ASN A 366 -7.00 -1.61 -4.62
C ASN A 366 -5.59 -1.01 -4.60
N TYR A 367 -4.83 -1.11 -5.70
CA TYR A 367 -3.50 -0.49 -5.78
C TYR A 367 -3.56 1.02 -5.53
N THR A 368 -4.47 1.72 -6.21
CA THR A 368 -4.63 3.18 -6.08
C THR A 368 -4.95 3.61 -4.64
N THR A 369 -5.74 2.83 -3.90
CA THR A 369 -6.27 3.26 -2.58
C THR A 369 -5.58 2.62 -1.38
N LEU A 370 -4.91 1.49 -1.56
CA LEU A 370 -4.35 0.69 -0.47
C LEU A 370 -2.84 0.49 -0.57
N ALA A 371 -2.19 0.69 -1.72
CA ALA A 371 -0.74 0.45 -1.82
C ALA A 371 0.03 1.27 -0.77
N GLU A 372 -0.33 2.54 -0.59
CA GLU A 372 0.28 3.41 0.42
C GLU A 372 0.13 2.88 1.86
N LYS A 373 -0.95 2.15 2.19
CA LYS A 373 -1.16 1.53 3.51
C LYS A 373 -0.07 0.50 3.78
N TYR A 374 0.28 -0.30 2.78
CA TYR A 374 1.16 -1.46 2.92
C TYR A 374 2.63 -1.11 2.72
N PHE A 375 2.90 -0.23 1.76
CA PHE A 375 4.25 0.17 1.38
C PHE A 375 4.25 1.59 0.81
N PHE A 376 5.18 2.42 1.30
CA PHE A 376 5.32 3.79 0.84
C PHE A 376 6.77 4.06 0.42
N PRO A 377 7.08 4.14 -0.89
CA PRO A 377 8.46 4.28 -1.35
C PRO A 377 9.20 5.44 -0.65
N ALA A 378 10.46 5.24 -0.28
CA ALA A 378 11.22 6.23 0.43
C ALA A 378 11.49 7.49 -0.41
N GLU A 379 11.73 7.36 -1.72
CA GLU A 379 11.86 8.49 -2.64
C GLU A 379 10.59 9.32 -2.69
N LEU A 380 9.45 8.64 -2.76
CA LEU A 380 8.15 9.29 -2.78
C LEU A 380 7.91 10.07 -1.47
N GLN A 381 8.34 9.52 -0.34
CA GLN A 381 8.30 10.20 0.95
C GLN A 381 9.22 11.41 1.02
N ILE A 382 10.48 11.27 0.61
CA ILE A 382 11.45 12.36 0.55
C ILE A 382 10.93 13.47 -0.36
N PHE A 383 10.44 13.09 -1.54
CA PHE A 383 9.88 14.02 -2.48
C PHE A 383 8.71 14.81 -1.87
N ILE A 384 7.73 14.12 -1.27
CA ILE A 384 6.59 14.78 -0.63
C ILE A 384 7.07 15.68 0.52
N PHE A 385 8.07 15.22 1.28
CA PHE A 385 8.66 15.98 2.38
C PHE A 385 9.31 17.27 1.89
N GLU A 386 10.15 17.21 0.86
CA GLU A 386 10.89 18.35 0.33
C GLU A 386 9.96 19.46 -0.14
N HIS A 387 8.82 19.07 -0.71
CA HIS A 387 7.75 19.94 -1.18
C HIS A 387 6.74 20.35 -0.09
N MET A 388 6.85 19.81 1.12
CA MET A 388 6.03 20.22 2.25
C MET A 388 6.46 21.61 2.76
N GLN A 389 5.49 22.39 3.25
CA GLN A 389 5.75 23.69 3.90
C GLN A 389 6.72 23.53 5.08
N GLU A 390 7.65 24.48 5.22
CA GLU A 390 8.77 24.38 6.17
C GLU A 390 8.30 24.27 7.63
N ASN A 391 7.21 24.97 7.99
CA ASN A 391 6.59 24.92 9.32
C ASN A 391 5.99 23.54 9.68
N LYS A 392 5.86 22.62 8.71
CA LYS A 392 5.40 21.24 8.94
C LYS A 392 6.56 20.24 9.02
N LYS A 393 7.78 20.66 8.68
CA LYS A 393 8.99 19.82 8.77
C LYS A 393 9.49 19.81 10.22
N LYS A 394 9.87 18.63 10.70
CA LYS A 394 10.45 18.46 12.03
C LYS A 394 11.88 17.95 11.92
N LYS A 395 12.73 18.41 12.83
CA LYS A 395 14.07 17.87 13.03
C LYS A 395 14.14 17.21 14.41
N ASN A 396 14.95 16.15 14.52
CA ASN A 396 15.29 15.58 15.82
C ASN A 396 16.39 16.41 16.51
N ASP A 397 16.78 16.00 17.71
CA ASP A 397 17.80 16.65 18.54
C ASP A 397 19.19 16.71 17.88
N LYS A 398 19.42 15.89 16.84
CA LYS A 398 20.66 15.87 16.05
C LYS A 398 20.58 16.74 14.79
N GLY A 399 19.50 17.49 14.60
CA GLY A 399 19.28 18.35 13.44
C GLY A 399 18.88 17.60 12.15
N ILE A 400 18.60 16.30 12.22
CA ILE A 400 18.18 15.47 11.07
C ILE A 400 16.67 15.60 10.88
N TYR A 401 16.21 15.75 9.63
CA TYR A 401 14.79 15.79 9.34
C TYR A 401 14.10 14.44 9.59
N VAL A 402 12.95 14.50 10.24
CA VAL A 402 12.14 13.34 10.61
C VAL A 402 10.90 13.28 9.72
N ILE A 403 10.81 12.22 8.91
CA ILE A 403 9.68 11.94 8.02
C ILE A 403 8.72 10.99 8.75
N GLU A 404 8.06 11.50 9.79
CA GLU A 404 7.06 10.75 10.54
C GLU A 404 5.66 11.25 10.18
N ASN A 405 4.80 10.36 9.67
CA ASN A 405 3.39 10.61 9.30
C ASN A 405 3.11 11.24 7.92
N LEU A 406 4.04 11.19 6.95
CA LEU A 406 3.72 11.61 5.58
C LEU A 406 2.63 10.74 4.93
N GLN A 407 2.65 9.44 5.22
CA GLN A 407 1.64 8.47 4.77
C GLN A 407 0.19 8.88 5.12
N TYR A 408 0.01 9.73 6.15
CA TYR A 408 -1.31 10.14 6.65
C TYR A 408 -1.68 11.60 6.35
N SER A 409 -0.70 12.43 5.95
CA SER A 409 -0.89 13.88 5.77
C SER A 409 -0.98 14.29 4.30
N PHE A 410 -0.46 13.48 3.39
CA PHE A 410 -0.54 13.70 1.94
C PHE A 410 -1.29 12.53 1.29
N SER A 411 -2.46 12.79 0.68
CA SER A 411 -3.17 11.73 -0.03
C SER A 411 -2.44 11.40 -1.34
N ARG A 412 -1.85 10.21 -1.43
CA ARG A 412 -1.20 9.72 -2.66
C ARG A 412 -2.19 9.53 -3.80
N SER A 413 -3.44 9.22 -3.47
CA SER A 413 -4.48 8.95 -4.46
C SER A 413 -5.48 10.08 -4.57
N PHE A 414 -6.06 10.22 -5.76
CA PHE A 414 -7.06 11.22 -6.07
C PHE A 414 -8.06 10.68 -7.10
N ARG A 415 -9.26 11.27 -7.11
CA ARG A 415 -10.30 11.00 -8.11
C ARG A 415 -11.06 12.29 -8.40
N GLY A 416 -11.71 12.37 -9.54
CA GLY A 416 -12.53 13.51 -9.85
C GLY A 416 -13.21 13.41 -11.22
N HIS A 417 -14.18 14.28 -11.42
CA HIS A 417 -14.84 14.46 -12.71
C HIS A 417 -14.11 15.56 -13.50
N MET A 418 -14.03 15.40 -14.82
CA MET A 418 -13.44 16.44 -15.67
C MET A 418 -14.34 17.66 -15.81
N ARG A 419 -15.65 17.47 -15.74
CA ARG A 419 -16.63 18.54 -15.65
C ARG A 419 -17.18 18.56 -14.23
N LYS A 420 -17.52 19.74 -13.70
CA LYS A 420 -18.51 19.79 -12.62
C LYS A 420 -19.74 19.08 -13.16
N SER A 421 -19.99 17.86 -12.70
CA SER A 421 -21.21 17.18 -13.08
C SER A 421 -22.37 17.97 -12.50
N ASP A 422 -23.54 17.84 -13.11
CA ASP A 422 -24.84 18.17 -12.53
C ASP A 422 -25.09 17.48 -11.16
N ALA A 423 -24.10 16.79 -10.56
CA ALA A 423 -24.10 16.38 -9.17
C ALA A 423 -24.18 17.57 -8.20
N GLU A 424 -23.61 18.73 -8.53
CA GLU A 424 -23.86 19.96 -7.76
C GLU A 424 -25.33 20.43 -7.90
N LYS A 425 -26.01 20.14 -9.04
CA LYS A 425 -27.45 20.42 -9.19
C LYS A 425 -28.33 19.45 -8.41
N LEU A 426 -27.88 18.20 -8.18
CA LEU A 426 -28.60 17.22 -7.35
C LEU A 426 -28.42 17.46 -5.85
N THR A 427 -27.26 17.93 -5.38
CA THR A 427 -27.10 18.36 -3.99
C THR A 427 -27.82 19.68 -3.69
N LEU A 428 -27.86 20.63 -4.64
CA LEU A 428 -28.65 21.86 -4.50
C LEU A 428 -30.17 21.63 -4.57
N ALA A 429 -30.64 20.63 -5.33
CA ALA A 429 -32.05 20.27 -5.40
C ALA A 429 -32.57 19.50 -4.17
N ASN A 430 -31.68 18.86 -3.40
CA ASN A 430 -32.03 18.19 -2.15
C ASN A 430 -31.94 19.14 -0.94
N SER A 431 -31.04 20.13 -0.94
CA SER A 431 -31.03 21.17 0.10
C SER A 431 -32.19 22.15 -0.01
N SER A 432 -32.67 22.44 -1.23
CA SER A 432 -33.82 23.32 -1.47
C SER A 432 -35.19 22.65 -1.26
N LYS A 433 -35.24 21.34 -1.01
CA LYS A 433 -36.45 20.62 -0.58
C LYS A 433 -36.56 20.46 0.93
N GLU A 434 -35.45 20.50 1.66
CA GLU A 434 -35.46 20.52 3.14
C GLU A 434 -35.85 21.91 3.67
N ASP A 435 -35.50 23.00 2.97
CA ASP A 435 -35.90 24.36 3.37
C ASP A 435 -37.36 24.74 3.00
N ALA A 436 -38.08 23.89 2.24
CA ALA A 436 -39.46 24.14 1.82
C ALA A 436 -40.51 23.30 2.57
N CYS A 437 -40.10 22.43 3.51
CA CYS A 437 -41.00 21.66 4.36
C CYS A 437 -41.16 22.20 5.79
N ASP A 438 -40.42 23.26 6.16
CA ASP A 438 -40.57 23.97 7.44
C ASP A 438 -41.40 25.27 7.32
N SER A 439 -42.18 25.41 6.25
CA SER A 439 -43.14 26.52 6.10
C SER A 439 -44.46 26.07 5.49
N SER A 440 -45.20 25.24 6.24
CA SER A 440 -46.66 25.16 6.19
C SER A 440 -47.22 24.50 7.43
#